data_AF-A0A8J8MGJ6-F1
#
_entry.id   AF-A0A8J8MGJ6-F1
#
_cell.length_a   1.000
_cell.length_b   1.000
_cell.length_c   1.000
_cell.angle_alpha   90.00
_cell.angle_beta   90.00
_cell.angle_gamma   90.00
#
_symmetry.space_group_name_H-M   'P 1'
#
loop_
_entity.id
_entity.type
_entity.pdbx_description
1 polymer ?
#
loop_
_entity_poly.entity_id
_entity_poly.type
_entity_poly.pdbx_seq_one_letter_code
_entity_poly.pdbx_strand_id
1 'polypeptide(L)'
;MSNGHISPMERKCIIMTESTVKSYQNRIIQASKEQLLVITYELFIEEIMKALQALHEDKAEDFNRTMVKVHKLHRELTDNLDMSYPISRQLMSLYIYMNKKLIESSIKLEKEPLTEVKVLAEVLLEGFRKAATEESSESLVQNAQKVYAGLTYGKGTLNETVVNSIKDRGFKA
;
A
#
# COMPACT_ATOMS: atom_id res chain seq x y z
N MET A 1 -18.87 -34.25 28.65
CA MET A 1 -17.74 -34.58 27.75
C MET A 1 -18.14 -34.19 26.33
N SER A 2 -17.62 -33.06 25.84
CA SER A 2 -17.29 -32.78 24.44
C SER A 2 -16.78 -31.34 24.43
N ASN A 3 -15.51 -31.18 24.75
CA ASN A 3 -14.81 -29.92 24.59
C ASN A 3 -14.63 -29.70 23.09
N GLY A 4 -15.47 -28.85 22.51
CA GLY A 4 -15.27 -28.30 21.18
C GLY A 4 -13.99 -27.46 21.20
N HIS A 5 -12.90 -28.08 20.75
CA HIS A 5 -11.59 -27.47 20.59
C HIS A 5 -11.67 -26.38 19.51
N ILE A 6 -11.83 -25.13 19.94
CA ILE A 6 -11.78 -23.98 19.03
C ILE A 6 -10.31 -23.73 18.71
N SER A 7 -9.96 -23.87 17.43
CA SER A 7 -8.65 -23.66 16.84
C SER A 7 -8.07 -22.27 17.20
N PRO A 8 -6.76 -22.12 17.49
CA PRO A 8 -6.16 -20.85 17.89
C PRO A 8 -6.11 -19.74 16.82
N MET A 9 -6.69 -19.93 15.63
CA MET A 9 -6.47 -19.01 14.49
C MET A 9 -7.39 -17.78 14.41
N GLU A 10 -8.40 -17.63 15.27
CA GLU A 10 -9.38 -16.53 15.16
C GLU A 10 -9.25 -15.43 16.22
N ARG A 11 -8.05 -15.21 16.78
CA ARG A 11 -7.80 -14.07 17.69
C ARG A 11 -6.62 -13.23 17.27
N LYS A 12 -6.77 -12.55 16.14
CA LYS A 12 -5.97 -11.35 15.84
C LYS A 12 -6.91 -10.14 15.77
N CYS A 13 -7.43 -9.76 16.93
CA CYS A 13 -7.92 -8.40 17.13
C CYS A 13 -6.71 -7.48 17.00
N ILE A 14 -6.46 -6.97 15.79
CA ILE A 14 -5.43 -5.96 15.54
C ILE A 14 -6.05 -4.63 15.95
N ILE A 15 -6.16 -4.43 17.27
CA ILE A 15 -6.10 -3.09 17.83
C ILE A 15 -4.77 -2.49 17.38
N MET A 16 -4.83 -1.36 16.67
CA MET A 16 -3.65 -0.59 16.25
C MET A 16 -2.77 -0.28 17.47
N THR A 17 -1.73 -1.07 17.67
CA THR A 17 -0.74 -0.86 18.73
C THR A 17 0.17 0.30 18.33
N GLU A 18 0.74 1.05 19.28
CA GLU A 18 1.64 2.18 18.99
C GLU A 18 2.80 1.81 18.03
N SER A 19 3.21 0.55 18.04
CA SER A 19 4.20 -0.01 17.13
C SER A 19 3.75 -0.02 15.66
N THR A 20 2.46 -0.26 15.39
CA THR A 20 1.88 -0.26 14.03
C THR A 20 1.68 1.15 13.50
N VAL A 21 1.29 2.11 14.34
CA VAL A 21 1.23 3.53 13.96
C VAL A 21 2.62 4.02 13.53
N LYS A 22 3.65 3.72 14.32
CA LYS A 22 5.05 4.10 14.02
C LYS A 22 5.56 3.41 12.75
N SER A 23 5.19 2.17 12.49
CA SER A 23 5.63 1.47 11.27
C SER A 23 5.04 2.10 10.01
N TYR A 24 3.75 2.47 10.01
CA TYR A 24 3.14 3.20 8.89
C TYR A 24 3.77 4.58 8.72
N GLN A 25 4.00 5.34 9.80
CA GLN A 25 4.65 6.65 9.73
C GLN A 25 6.03 6.58 9.08
N ASN A 26 6.87 5.63 9.51
CA ASN A 26 8.20 5.43 8.93
C ASN A 26 8.14 5.04 7.45
N ARG A 27 7.17 4.19 7.07
CA ARG A 27 6.94 3.81 5.67
C ARG A 27 6.50 5.00 4.83
N ILE A 28 5.59 5.84 5.32
CA ILE A 28 5.10 7.04 4.62
C ILE A 28 6.25 8.02 4.36
N ILE A 29 7.13 8.25 5.34
CA ILE A 29 8.26 9.19 5.22
C ILE A 29 9.23 8.77 4.10
N GLN A 30 9.38 7.47 3.87
CA GLN A 30 10.32 6.90 2.91
C GLN A 30 9.66 6.46 1.59
N ALA A 31 8.33 6.61 1.47
CA ALA A 31 7.57 6.05 0.37
C ALA A 31 7.75 6.84 -0.93
N SER A 32 7.97 6.13 -2.04
CA SER A 32 7.70 6.68 -3.37
C SER A 32 6.19 6.92 -3.57
N LYS A 33 5.80 7.63 -4.62
CA LYS A 33 4.39 7.94 -4.92
C LYS A 33 3.54 6.67 -5.04
N GLU A 34 4.11 5.63 -5.65
CA GLU A 34 3.49 4.31 -5.87
C GLU A 34 3.36 3.55 -4.54
N GLN A 35 4.40 3.60 -3.70
CA GLN A 35 4.36 2.99 -2.37
C GLN A 35 3.36 3.68 -1.44
N LEU A 36 3.19 5.00 -1.57
CA LEU A 36 2.18 5.74 -0.82
C LEU A 36 0.77 5.27 -1.18
N LEU A 37 0.50 5.04 -2.47
CA LEU A 37 -0.79 4.49 -2.93
C LEU A 37 -1.05 3.10 -2.31
N VAL A 38 -0.05 2.22 -2.31
CA VAL A 38 -0.14 0.89 -1.68
C VAL A 38 -0.46 1.00 -0.18
N ILE A 39 0.21 1.92 0.53
CA ILE A 39 -0.03 2.18 1.96
C ILE A 39 -1.46 2.68 2.19
N THR A 40 -1.96 3.59 1.35
CA THR A 40 -3.34 4.10 1.47
C THR A 40 -4.37 2.99 1.31
N TYR A 41 -4.17 2.06 0.38
CA TYR A 41 -5.03 0.88 0.22
C TYR A 41 -4.96 -0.08 1.42
N GLU A 42 -3.77 -0.33 1.95
CA GLU A 42 -3.62 -1.15 3.17
C GLU A 42 -4.40 -0.55 4.34
N LEU A 43 -4.25 0.77 4.55
CA LEU A 43 -4.97 1.49 5.60
C LEU A 43 -6.49 1.47 5.37
N PHE A 44 -6.93 1.62 4.12
CA PHE A 44 -8.34 1.54 3.74
C PHE A 44 -8.97 0.19 4.10
N ILE A 45 -8.30 -0.91 3.76
CA ILE A 45 -8.74 -2.28 4.11
C ILE A 45 -8.76 -2.46 5.63
N GLU A 46 -7.75 -1.95 6.33
CA GLU A 46 -7.65 -2.07 7.77
C GLU A 46 -8.79 -1.33 8.50
N GLU A 47 -9.14 -0.12 8.06
CA GLU A 47 -10.28 0.62 8.61
C GLU A 47 -11.63 -0.06 8.30
N ILE A 48 -11.76 -0.69 7.12
CA ILE A 48 -12.92 -1.52 6.79
C ILE A 48 -13.03 -2.71 7.75
N MET A 49 -11.92 -3.38 8.06
CA MET A 49 -11.92 -4.49 9.02
C MET A 49 -12.34 -4.05 10.43
N LYS A 50 -11.89 -2.86 10.87
CA LYS A 50 -12.32 -2.28 12.16
C LYS A 50 -13.81 -1.96 12.16
N ALA A 51 -14.35 -1.44 11.07
CA ALA A 51 -15.78 -1.20 10.91
C ALA A 51 -16.59 -2.51 10.97
N LEU A 52 -16.13 -3.58 10.29
CA LEU A 52 -16.74 -4.91 10.38
C LEU A 52 -16.71 -5.47 11.80
N GLN A 53 -15.58 -5.30 12.52
CA GLN A 53 -15.46 -5.72 13.91
C GLN A 53 -16.41 -4.93 14.82
N ALA A 54 -16.53 -3.61 14.63
CA ALA A 54 -17.45 -2.78 15.40
C ALA A 54 -18.92 -3.18 15.17
N LEU A 55 -19.30 -3.56 13.95
CA LEU A 55 -20.63 -4.14 13.68
C LEU A 55 -20.84 -5.47 14.40
N HIS A 56 -19.82 -6.35 14.39
CA HIS A 56 -19.90 -7.64 15.08
C HIS A 56 -20.02 -7.50 16.61
N GLU A 57 -19.37 -6.49 17.19
CA GLU A 57 -19.41 -6.18 18.62
C GLU A 57 -20.60 -5.27 19.02
N ASP A 58 -21.49 -4.94 18.08
CA ASP A 58 -22.65 -4.05 18.26
C ASP A 58 -22.28 -2.64 18.80
N LYS A 59 -21.09 -2.15 18.41
CA LYS A 59 -20.56 -0.83 18.81
C LYS A 59 -20.84 0.22 17.73
N ALA A 60 -22.07 0.72 17.69
CA ALA A 60 -22.52 1.67 16.68
C ALA A 60 -21.67 2.96 16.60
N GLU A 61 -21.20 3.49 17.74
CA GLU A 61 -20.36 4.69 17.77
C GLU A 61 -18.97 4.45 17.14
N ASP A 62 -18.37 3.29 17.44
CA ASP A 62 -17.10 2.87 16.85
C ASP A 62 -17.24 2.62 15.35
N PHE A 63 -18.34 2.02 14.93
CA PHE A 63 -18.67 1.82 13.51
C PHE A 63 -18.77 3.17 12.78
N ASN A 64 -19.54 4.12 13.30
CA ASN A 64 -19.67 5.44 12.68
C ASN A 64 -18.32 6.16 12.58
N ARG A 65 -17.51 6.13 13.65
CA ARG A 65 -16.18 6.75 13.65
C ARG A 65 -15.23 6.12 12.62
N THR A 66 -15.27 4.80 12.48
CA THR A 66 -14.45 4.09 11.48
C THR A 66 -14.95 4.34 10.06
N MET A 67 -16.27 4.37 9.83
CA MET A 67 -16.84 4.70 8.52
C MET A 67 -16.48 6.10 8.03
N VAL A 68 -16.39 7.10 8.91
CA VAL A 68 -15.89 8.44 8.54
C VAL A 68 -14.47 8.36 7.97
N LYS A 69 -13.59 7.54 8.57
CA LYS A 69 -12.22 7.34 8.08
C LYS A 69 -12.19 6.57 6.77
N VAL A 70 -13.01 5.52 6.63
CA VAL A 70 -13.15 4.75 5.38
C VAL A 70 -13.57 5.67 4.24
N HIS A 71 -14.58 6.53 4.42
CA HIS A 71 -15.00 7.49 3.40
C HIS A 71 -13.92 8.53 3.06
N LYS A 72 -13.12 8.97 4.05
CA LYS A 72 -12.01 9.89 3.81
C LYS A 72 -10.93 9.25 2.94
N LEU A 73 -10.52 8.03 3.27
CA LEU A 73 -9.51 7.29 2.49
C LEU A 73 -10.00 6.95 1.08
N HIS A 74 -11.27 6.55 0.94
CA HIS A 74 -11.89 6.32 -0.38
C HIS A 74 -11.87 7.58 -1.25
N ARG A 75 -12.19 8.74 -0.67
CA ARG A 75 -12.10 10.03 -1.34
C ARG A 75 -10.67 10.35 -1.77
N GLU A 76 -9.70 10.15 -0.88
CA GLU A 76 -8.27 10.35 -1.22
C GLU A 76 -7.84 9.46 -2.40
N LEU A 77 -8.28 8.20 -2.45
CA LEU A 77 -8.00 7.32 -3.60
C LEU A 77 -8.65 7.79 -4.90
N THR A 78 -9.85 8.36 -4.80
CA THR A 78 -10.61 8.84 -5.96
C THR A 78 -10.05 10.17 -6.49
N ASP A 79 -9.75 11.11 -5.60
CA ASP A 79 -9.28 12.46 -5.96
C ASP A 79 -7.84 12.42 -6.53
N ASN A 80 -7.04 11.44 -6.13
CA ASN A 80 -5.68 11.24 -6.65
C ASN A 80 -5.62 10.47 -7.98
N LEU A 81 -6.77 10.06 -8.54
CA LEU A 81 -6.82 9.32 -9.80
C LEU A 81 -6.64 10.26 -11.01
N ASP A 82 -5.56 10.07 -11.77
CA ASP A 82 -5.31 10.83 -12.99
C ASP A 82 -6.21 10.35 -14.14
N MET A 83 -7.17 11.19 -14.55
CA MET A 83 -8.13 10.89 -15.61
C MET A 83 -7.57 10.96 -17.04
N SER A 84 -6.29 11.32 -17.20
CA SER A 84 -5.61 11.34 -18.50
C SER A 84 -5.38 9.93 -19.06
N TYR A 85 -5.34 8.91 -18.19
CA TYR A 85 -5.15 7.53 -18.61
C TYR A 85 -6.48 6.85 -18.98
N PRO A 86 -6.52 6.04 -20.06
CA PRO A 86 -7.75 5.35 -20.48
C PRO A 86 -8.34 4.42 -19.42
N ILE A 87 -7.49 3.76 -18.63
CA ILE A 87 -7.89 2.83 -17.56
C ILE A 87 -8.62 3.52 -16.41
N SER A 88 -8.37 4.82 -16.21
CA SER A 88 -8.93 5.59 -15.10
C SER A 88 -10.44 5.66 -15.13
N ARG A 89 -11.07 5.60 -16.31
CA ARG A 89 -12.54 5.54 -16.42
C ARG A 89 -13.13 4.26 -15.84
N GLN A 90 -12.45 3.13 -16.02
CA GLN A 90 -12.87 1.84 -15.46
C GLN A 90 -12.70 1.84 -13.94
N LEU A 91 -11.54 2.34 -13.47
CA LEU A 91 -11.27 2.45 -12.04
C LEU A 91 -12.23 3.42 -11.33
N MET A 92 -12.56 4.55 -11.95
CA MET A 92 -13.56 5.49 -11.43
C MET A 92 -14.94 4.85 -11.32
N SER A 93 -15.35 4.04 -12.30
CA SER A 93 -16.61 3.31 -12.25
C SER A 93 -16.64 2.33 -11.07
N LEU A 94 -15.52 1.66 -10.80
CA LEU A 94 -15.37 0.78 -9.65
C LEU A 94 -15.41 1.55 -8.32
N TYR A 95 -14.75 2.70 -8.23
CA TYR A 95 -14.80 3.55 -7.04
C TYR A 95 -16.21 4.08 -6.76
N ILE A 96 -16.98 4.44 -7.78
CA ILE A 96 -18.40 4.83 -7.63
C ILE A 96 -19.21 3.66 -7.06
N TYR A 97 -18.98 2.44 -7.55
CA TYR A 97 -19.63 1.25 -7.03
C TYR A 97 -19.28 0.99 -5.56
N MET A 98 -17.98 1.07 -5.21
CA MET A 98 -17.52 0.92 -3.83
C MET A 98 -18.16 1.97 -2.91
N ASN A 99 -18.23 3.24 -3.34
CA ASN A 99 -18.88 4.30 -2.56
C ASN A 99 -20.38 4.00 -2.32
N LYS A 100 -21.10 3.51 -3.34
CA LYS A 100 -22.51 3.09 -3.19
C LYS A 100 -22.65 2.03 -2.11
N LYS A 101 -21.75 1.04 -2.07
CA LYS A 101 -21.74 -0.04 -1.07
C LYS A 101 -21.37 0.44 0.33
N LEU A 102 -20.44 1.39 0.45
CA LEU A 102 -20.11 2.03 1.73
C LEU A 102 -21.31 2.79 2.31
N ILE A 103 -22.03 3.53 1.48
CA ILE A 103 -23.27 4.23 1.88
C ILE A 103 -24.36 3.22 2.26
N GLU A 104 -24.52 2.16 1.47
CA GLU A 104 -25.48 1.09 1.77
C GLU A 104 -25.20 0.43 3.13
N SER A 105 -23.95 0.10 3.43
CA SER A 105 -23.55 -0.44 4.75
C SER A 105 -23.82 0.56 5.88
N SER A 106 -23.58 1.85 5.66
CA SER A 106 -23.83 2.89 6.66
C SER A 106 -25.32 3.03 7.01
N ILE A 107 -26.20 2.89 6.02
CA ILE A 107 -27.66 3.04 6.19
C ILE A 107 -28.26 1.75 6.79
N LYS A 108 -27.86 0.59 6.28
CA LYS A 108 -28.45 -0.70 6.67
C LYS A 108 -27.81 -1.32 7.91
N LEU A 109 -26.62 -0.86 8.30
CA LEU A 109 -25.79 -1.47 9.36
C LEU A 109 -25.50 -2.96 9.08
N GLU A 110 -25.34 -3.31 7.80
CA GLU A 110 -25.06 -4.66 7.33
C GLU A 110 -23.58 -4.85 6.98
N LYS A 111 -23.07 -6.04 7.27
CA LYS A 111 -21.68 -6.45 7.00
C LYS A 111 -21.41 -6.79 5.54
N GLU A 112 -22.44 -7.22 4.80
CA GLU A 112 -22.29 -7.78 3.45
C GLU A 112 -21.77 -6.75 2.44
N PRO A 113 -22.34 -5.53 2.34
CA PRO A 113 -21.83 -4.52 1.41
C PRO A 113 -20.38 -4.12 1.73
N LEU A 114 -20.03 -4.08 3.02
CA LEU A 114 -18.70 -3.69 3.47
C LEU A 114 -17.65 -4.80 3.21
N THR A 115 -18.07 -6.06 3.34
CA THR A 115 -17.23 -7.23 2.98
C THR A 115 -16.95 -7.26 1.48
N GLU A 116 -17.94 -6.91 0.66
CA GLU A 116 -17.77 -6.81 -0.79
C GLU A 116 -16.73 -5.73 -1.18
N VAL A 117 -16.81 -4.55 -0.57
CA VAL A 117 -15.82 -3.47 -0.77
C VAL A 117 -14.43 -3.92 -0.34
N LYS A 118 -14.31 -4.65 0.77
CA LYS A 118 -13.03 -5.21 1.23
C LYS A 118 -12.40 -6.10 0.17
N VAL A 119 -13.16 -7.06 -0.38
CA VAL A 119 -12.66 -7.99 -1.41
C VAL A 119 -12.19 -7.24 -2.66
N LEU A 120 -12.97 -6.26 -3.12
CA LEU A 120 -12.58 -5.41 -4.25
C LEU A 120 -11.29 -4.63 -3.97
N ALA A 121 -11.15 -4.06 -2.77
CA ALA A 121 -9.94 -3.35 -2.36
C ALA A 121 -8.72 -4.26 -2.29
N GLU A 122 -8.86 -5.52 -1.84
CA GLU A 122 -7.79 -6.51 -1.80
C GLU A 122 -7.28 -6.88 -3.20
N VAL A 123 -8.20 -7.06 -4.17
CA VAL A 123 -7.84 -7.34 -5.57
C VAL A 123 -7.10 -6.14 -6.19
N LEU A 124 -7.58 -4.92 -5.95
CA LEU A 124 -6.91 -3.70 -6.43
C LEU A 124 -5.52 -3.55 -5.81
N LEU A 125 -5.38 -3.76 -4.50
CA LEU A 125 -4.11 -3.70 -3.79
C LEU A 125 -3.09 -4.69 -4.37
N GLU A 126 -3.51 -5.93 -4.68
CA GLU A 126 -2.63 -6.91 -5.30
C GLU A 126 -2.16 -6.44 -6.68
N GLY A 127 -3.05 -5.88 -7.50
CA GLY A 127 -2.72 -5.30 -8.79
C GLY A 127 -1.71 -4.16 -8.69
N PHE A 128 -1.93 -3.20 -7.78
CA PHE A 128 -1.01 -2.08 -7.57
C PHE A 128 0.34 -2.50 -7.00
N ARG A 129 0.38 -3.54 -6.15
CA ARG A 129 1.64 -4.11 -5.67
C ARG A 129 2.47 -4.68 -6.81
N LYS A 130 1.84 -5.42 -7.73
CA LYS A 130 2.52 -5.98 -8.91
C LYS A 130 3.06 -4.86 -9.80
N ALA A 131 2.25 -3.84 -10.08
CA ALA A 131 2.67 -2.68 -10.86
C ALA A 131 3.87 -1.95 -10.23
N ALA A 132 3.82 -1.70 -8.91
CA ALA A 132 4.90 -1.05 -8.18
C ALA A 132 6.22 -1.87 -8.17
N THR A 133 6.14 -3.20 -8.22
CA THR A 133 7.33 -4.06 -8.32
C THR A 133 7.91 -4.12 -9.73
N GLU A 134 7.08 -4.07 -10.77
CA GLU A 134 7.52 -4.13 -12.16
C GLU A 134 8.23 -2.83 -12.59
N GLU A 135 7.78 -1.68 -12.11
CA GLU A 135 8.41 -0.38 -12.39
C GLU A 135 9.80 -0.24 -11.74
N SER A 136 10.04 -0.94 -10.63
CA SER A 136 11.38 -1.06 -10.02
C SER A 136 12.35 -1.95 -10.83
N SER A 137 11.86 -2.75 -11.79
CA SER A 137 12.68 -3.65 -12.60
C SER A 137 13.28 -2.98 -13.85
N GLU A 138 12.76 -1.82 -14.25
CA GLU A 138 13.45 -0.88 -15.13
C GLU A 138 14.44 -0.05 -14.31
N SER A 139 15.47 -0.72 -13.78
CA SER A 139 16.68 -0.02 -13.33
C SER A 139 17.31 0.65 -14.55
N LEU A 140 16.98 1.92 -14.78
CA LEU A 140 17.61 2.81 -15.76
C LEU A 140 19.08 3.12 -15.45
N VAL A 141 19.68 2.43 -14.47
CA VAL A 141 21.07 2.64 -14.06
C VAL A 141 22.01 1.92 -15.03
N GLN A 142 22.00 2.34 -16.30
CA GLN A 142 22.98 1.92 -17.30
C GLN A 142 24.41 2.40 -16.95
N ASN A 143 24.55 3.27 -15.94
CA ASN A 143 25.82 3.83 -15.49
C ASN A 143 26.10 3.58 -14.00
N ALA A 144 25.58 2.50 -13.40
CA ALA A 144 26.01 2.10 -12.07
C ALA A 144 27.44 1.57 -12.22
N GLN A 145 28.42 2.43 -11.96
CA GLN A 145 29.81 2.01 -11.92
C GLN A 145 29.92 0.88 -10.88
N LYS A 146 30.14 -0.35 -11.36
CA LYS A 146 30.34 -1.51 -10.49
C LYS A 146 31.60 -1.27 -9.68
N VAL A 147 31.44 -0.79 -8.45
CA VAL A 147 32.52 -0.72 -7.48
C VAL A 147 32.80 -2.15 -7.03
N TYR A 148 33.78 -2.79 -7.67
CA TYR A 148 34.23 -4.12 -7.27
C TYR A 148 35.12 -3.98 -6.04
N ALA A 149 34.58 -4.27 -4.86
CA ALA A 149 35.35 -4.36 -3.63
C ALA A 149 36.24 -5.62 -3.69
N GLY A 150 37.34 -5.57 -4.44
CA GLY A 150 38.12 -6.79 -4.63
C GLY A 150 39.36 -6.72 -5.53
N LEU A 151 40.07 -5.60 -5.63
CA LEU A 151 41.44 -5.49 -6.16
C LEU A 151 42.03 -4.23 -5.50
N THR A 152 43.09 -4.15 -4.69
CA THR A 152 44.33 -4.91 -4.50
C THR A 152 44.93 -4.56 -3.12
N TYR A 153 45.62 -5.49 -2.45
CA TYR A 153 46.18 -5.34 -1.10
C TYR A 153 47.29 -4.28 -0.95
N GLY A 154 47.42 -3.66 0.24
CA GLY A 154 48.63 -2.93 0.65
C GLY A 154 48.43 -1.97 1.82
N LYS A 155 49.12 -2.19 2.95
CA LYS A 155 48.98 -1.41 4.19
C LYS A 155 49.58 0.00 4.00
N GLY A 156 48.72 1.03 3.93
CA GLY A 156 49.13 2.42 4.18
C GLY A 156 48.91 3.47 3.09
N THR A 157 48.30 3.18 1.94
CA THR A 157 47.92 4.25 0.99
C THR A 157 46.67 3.85 0.22
N LEU A 158 45.60 4.67 0.34
CA LEU A 158 44.36 4.53 -0.43
C LEU A 158 44.64 4.93 -1.87
N ASN A 159 44.59 3.98 -2.81
CA ASN A 159 44.53 4.28 -4.24
C ASN A 159 43.18 3.79 -4.78
N GLU A 160 42.26 4.73 -4.99
CA GLU A 160 41.02 4.48 -5.72
C GLU A 160 41.36 4.46 -7.22
N THR A 161 41.17 3.31 -7.87
CA THR A 161 41.15 3.26 -9.34
C THR A 161 39.71 3.31 -9.80
N VAL A 162 39.26 4.51 -10.15
CA VAL A 162 38.02 4.71 -10.89
C VAL A 162 38.25 4.10 -12.27
N VAL A 163 37.73 2.90 -12.52
CA VAL A 163 37.64 2.36 -13.90
C VAL A 163 36.60 3.20 -14.62
N ASN A 164 37.05 4.34 -15.12
CA ASN A 164 36.28 5.20 -15.99
C ASN A 164 36.37 4.57 -17.38
N SER A 165 35.31 3.87 -17.81
CA SER A 165 35.15 3.55 -19.23
C SER A 165 34.83 4.85 -19.97
N ILE A 166 35.86 5.68 -20.16
CA ILE A 166 35.81 6.84 -21.03
C ILE A 166 35.86 6.30 -22.46
N LYS A 167 34.70 6.00 -23.01
CA LYS A 167 34.46 6.34 -24.42
C LYS A 167 33.42 7.46 -24.38
N ASP A 168 33.77 8.56 -25.04
CA ASP A 168 32.94 9.74 -25.27
C ASP A 168 32.94 10.84 -24.21
N ARG A 169 34.13 11.28 -23.79
CA ARG A 169 34.33 12.68 -23.33
C ARG A 169 35.17 13.44 -24.34
N GLY A 170 34.55 13.86 -25.44
CA GLY A 170 35.12 14.80 -26.40
C GLY A 170 34.05 15.78 -26.86
N PHE A 171 34.37 17.08 -26.85
CA PHE A 171 33.54 18.09 -27.50
C PHE A 171 33.55 17.83 -29.01
N LYS A 172 32.37 17.71 -29.63
CA LYS A 172 32.25 17.86 -31.08
C LYS A 172 32.39 19.35 -31.38
N ALA A 173 33.45 19.71 -32.10
CA ALA A 173 33.63 21.02 -32.73
C ALA A 173 32.61 21.21 -33.86
#